data_AF-A0A2V6D2H9-F1
#
_entry.id   AF-A0A2V6D2H9-F1
#
_cell.length_a   1.000
_cell.length_b   1.000
_cell.length_c   1.000
_cell.angle_alpha   90.00
_cell.angle_beta   90.00
_cell.angle_gamma   90.00
#
_symmetry.space_group_name_H-M   'P 1'
#
loop_
_entity.id
_entity.type
_entity.pdbx_description
1 polymer ?
#
loop_
_entity_poly.entity_id
_entity_poly.type
_entity_poly.pdbx_seq_one_letter_code
_entity_poly.pdbx_strand_id
1 'polypeptide(L)' 'MKFQNLMASTGEWLRGEGPHHQVVVSSRVRLARNLRNRAFPGWAKKAERTMILELIKPRVEELPEMQEPFSEML' A
#
# COMPACT_ATOMS: atom_id res chain seq x y z
N MET A 1 5.41 -10.80 -1.74
CA MET A 1 6.29 -10.37 -0.66
C MET A 1 6.38 -11.48 0.38
N LYS A 2 7.57 -12.07 0.64
CA LYS A 2 7.75 -12.94 1.82
C LYS A 2 7.54 -12.09 3.07
N PHE A 3 6.55 -12.42 3.90
CA PHE A 3 6.27 -11.76 5.18
C PHE A 3 7.52 -11.60 6.06
N GLN A 4 8.44 -12.55 5.93
CA GLN A 4 9.76 -12.55 6.57
C GLN A 4 10.62 -11.32 6.22
N ASN A 5 10.55 -10.80 4.99
CA ASN A 5 11.34 -9.64 4.57
C ASN A 5 10.83 -8.34 5.21
N LEU A 6 9.51 -8.21 5.37
CA LEU A 6 8.89 -7.08 6.07
C LEU A 6 9.26 -7.08 7.57
N MET A 7 9.42 -8.26 8.16
CA MET A 7 9.85 -8.42 9.56
C MET A 7 11.36 -8.19 9.75
N ALA A 8 12.18 -8.50 8.73
CA ALA A 8 13.64 -8.41 8.81
C ALA A 8 14.17 -6.98 8.60
N SER A 9 13.47 -6.13 7.85
CA SER A 9 13.81 -4.71 7.74
C SER A 9 13.21 -3.94 8.92
N THR A 10 14.05 -3.37 9.78
CA THR A 10 13.62 -2.23 10.61
C THR A 10 13.09 -1.16 9.64
N GLY A 11 11.81 -0.82 9.75
CA GLY A 11 11.17 0.10 8.80
C GLY A 11 12.01 1.37 8.64
N GLU A 12 12.08 1.92 7.42
CA GLU A 12 12.96 3.07 7.07
C GLU A 12 12.86 4.23 8.07
N TRP A 13 11.73 4.33 8.77
CA TRP A 13 11.48 5.09 9.99
C TRP A 13 12.62 5.18 11.02
N LEU A 14 13.40 4.11 11.18
CA LEU A 14 14.46 4.01 12.18
C LEU A 14 15.84 4.41 11.63
N ARG A 15 15.93 4.83 10.36
CA ARG A 15 17.22 5.29 9.78
C ARG A 15 17.65 6.65 10.30
N GLY A 16 16.74 7.43 10.88
CA GLY A 16 17.08 8.76 11.44
C GLY A 16 17.49 9.77 10.37
N GLU A 17 16.91 9.69 9.18
CA GLU A 17 17.20 10.60 8.07
C GLU A 17 16.04 11.60 7.87
N GLY A 18 16.37 12.83 7.47
CA GLY A 18 15.40 13.89 7.20
C GLY A 18 15.41 15.07 8.19
N PRO A 19 14.67 16.15 7.90
CA PRO A 19 14.62 17.33 8.76
C PRO A 19 14.07 16.99 10.15
N HIS A 20 14.77 17.45 11.19
CA HIS A 20 14.36 17.29 12.59
C HIS A 20 14.17 15.82 13.08
N HIS A 21 14.82 14.84 12.45
CA HIS A 21 14.72 13.40 12.82
C HIS A 21 15.07 13.09 14.29
N GLN A 22 15.78 13.99 14.98
CA GLN A 22 16.06 13.90 16.43
C GLN A 22 14.77 13.95 17.27
N VAL A 23 13.67 14.45 16.71
CA VAL A 23 12.37 14.62 17.37
C VAL A 23 11.24 14.02 16.53
N VAL A 24 11.26 14.27 15.23
CA VAL A 24 10.21 13.85 14.30
C VAL A 24 10.52 12.45 13.78
N VAL A 25 9.72 11.47 14.19
CA VAL A 25 9.89 10.09 13.72
C VAL A 25 9.29 9.88 12.33
N SER A 26 8.31 10.70 11.92
CA SER A 26 7.46 10.51 10.72
C SER A 26 7.10 11.78 9.99
N SER A 27 6.71 11.63 8.72
CA SER A 27 5.53 12.34 8.20
C SER A 27 4.72 11.40 7.30
N ARG A 28 3.38 11.44 7.38
CA ARG A 28 2.51 10.54 6.60
C ARG A 28 1.32 11.27 6.01
N VAL A 29 1.21 11.23 4.68
CA VAL A 29 0.06 11.72 3.92
C VAL A 29 -0.75 10.53 3.40
N ARG A 30 -2.08 10.62 3.44
CA ARG A 30 -3.00 9.57 2.94
C ARG A 30 -4.04 10.19 2.03
N LEU A 31 -4.27 9.56 0.88
CA LEU A 31 -5.32 9.95 -0.06
C LEU A 31 -6.32 8.81 -0.20
N ALA A 32 -7.55 9.02 0.29
CA ALA A 32 -8.64 8.06 0.12
C ALA A 32 -9.45 8.38 -1.14
N ARG A 33 -9.77 7.36 -1.95
CA ARG A 33 -10.58 7.47 -3.17
C ARG A 33 -11.55 6.29 -3.28
N ASN A 34 -12.68 6.50 -3.94
CA ASN A 34 -13.65 5.46 -4.27
C ASN A 34 -13.77 5.35 -5.80
N LEU A 35 -14.00 4.12 -6.29
CA LEU A 35 -14.28 3.89 -7.71
C LEU A 35 -15.75 4.25 -8.01
N ARG A 36 -15.98 4.89 -9.15
CA ARG A 36 -17.34 5.17 -9.64
C ARG A 36 -18.08 3.85 -9.90
N ASN A 37 -19.39 3.84 -9.66
CA ASN A 37 -20.28 2.70 -9.92
C ASN A 37 -19.90 1.43 -9.14
N ARG A 38 -19.33 1.59 -7.94
CA ARG A 38 -19.02 0.50 -7.01
C ARG A 38 -19.57 0.84 -5.64
N ALA A 39 -19.97 -0.17 -4.88
CA ALA A 39 -20.38 0.03 -3.50
C ALA A 39 -19.21 0.49 -2.64
N PHE A 40 -19.50 1.27 -1.61
CA PHE A 40 -18.51 1.60 -0.58
C PHE A 40 -18.00 0.32 0.11
N PRO A 41 -16.75 0.30 0.61
CA PRO A 41 -16.15 -0.91 1.20
C PRO A 41 -16.97 -1.57 2.31
N GLY A 42 -17.73 -0.79 3.09
CA GLY A 42 -18.60 -1.31 4.16
C GLY A 42 -19.85 -2.03 3.66
N TRP A 43 -20.25 -1.83 2.41
CA TRP A 43 -21.43 -2.45 1.79
C TRP A 43 -21.06 -3.47 0.69
N ALA A 44 -19.84 -3.39 0.16
CA ALA A 44 -19.36 -4.29 -0.88
C ALA A 44 -19.23 -5.74 -0.38
N LYS A 45 -19.85 -6.68 -1.08
CA LYS A 45 -19.71 -8.13 -0.80
C LYS A 45 -18.31 -8.61 -1.16
N LYS A 46 -17.91 -9.80 -0.67
CA LYS A 46 -16.58 -10.39 -0.97
C LYS A 46 -16.29 -10.42 -2.49
N ALA A 47 -17.25 -10.87 -3.30
CA ALA A 47 -17.08 -10.93 -4.75
C ALA A 47 -16.79 -9.56 -5.37
N GLU A 48 -17.51 -8.51 -4.96
CA GLU A 48 -17.28 -7.15 -5.46
C GLU A 48 -15.92 -6.61 -5.04
N ARG A 49 -15.50 -6.86 -3.79
CA ARG A 49 -14.16 -6.49 -3.30
C ARG A 49 -13.05 -7.18 -4.09
N THR A 50 -13.21 -8.47 -4.39
CA THR A 50 -12.27 -9.20 -5.25
C THR A 50 -12.23 -8.62 -6.67
N MET A 51 -13.38 -8.34 -7.28
CA MET A 51 -13.43 -7.68 -8.59
C MET A 51 -12.77 -6.29 -8.61
N ILE A 52 -12.91 -5.53 -7.52
CA ILE A 52 -12.24 -4.22 -7.36
C ILE A 52 -10.72 -4.42 -7.25
N LEU A 53 -10.27 -5.42 -6.50
CA LEU A 53 -8.85 -5.75 -6.38
C LEU A 53 -8.25 -6.10 -7.74
N GLU A 54 -8.88 -7.00 -8.50
CA GLU A 54 -8.41 -7.40 -9.84
C GLU A 54 -8.36 -6.22 -10.82
N LEU A 55 -9.21 -5.21 -10.64
CA LEU A 55 -9.19 -4.00 -11.45
C LEU A 55 -8.04 -3.05 -11.08
N ILE A 56 -7.79 -2.88 -9.77
CA ILE A 56 -6.81 -1.89 -9.27
C ILE A 56 -5.38 -2.46 -9.32
N LYS A 57 -5.21 -3.74 -8.96
CA LYS A 57 -3.91 -4.37 -8.76
C LYS A 57 -2.96 -4.19 -9.98
N PRO A 58 -3.36 -4.48 -11.23
CA PRO A 58 -2.46 -4.34 -12.38
C PRO A 58 -1.96 -2.90 -12.56
N ARG A 59 -2.84 -1.91 -12.31
CA ARG A 59 -2.48 -0.49 -12.44
C ARG A 59 -1.56 -0.01 -11.34
N VAL A 60 -1.64 -0.62 -10.15
CA VAL A 60 -0.70 -0.35 -9.07
C VAL A 60 0.65 -0.99 -9.40
N GLU A 61 0.66 -2.21 -9.92
CA GLU A 61 1.89 -2.93 -10.29
C GLU A 61 2.63 -2.30 -11.49
N GLU A 62 1.92 -1.57 -12.36
CA GLU A 62 2.52 -0.77 -13.45
C GLU A 62 3.34 0.43 -12.93
N LEU A 63 3.08 0.93 -11.72
CA LEU A 63 3.75 2.11 -11.18
C LEU A 63 5.23 1.80 -10.88
N PRO A 64 6.20 2.61 -11.36
CA PRO A 64 7.63 2.43 -11.05
C PRO A 64 7.92 2.29 -9.56
N GLU A 65 7.21 3.05 -8.72
CA GLU A 65 7.36 3.05 -7.26
C GLU A 65 6.85 1.78 -6.58
N MET A 66 6.12 0.93 -7.31
CA MET A 66 5.48 -0.29 -6.83
C MET A 66 6.04 -1.57 -7.49
N GLN A 67 7.02 -1.45 -8.40
CA GLN A 67 7.57 -2.61 -9.14
C GLN A 67 8.43 -3.57 -8.31
N GLU A 68 8.90 -3.14 -7.14
CA GLU A 68 9.56 -3.95 -6.12
C GLU A 68 8.75 -3.86 -4.81
N PRO A 69 9.09 -4.56 -3.72
CA PRO A 69 8.62 -5.88 -3.26
C PRO A 69 7.09 -6.15 -3.20
N PHE A 70 6.25 -5.36 -3.88
CA PHE A 70 4.78 -5.37 -3.71
C PHE A 70 3.98 -6.15 -4.78
N SER A 71 4.62 -6.61 -5.87
CA SER A 71 3.99 -7.35 -6.98
C SER A 71 4.29 -8.86 -6.90
N GLU A 72 3.53 -9.60 -6.12
CA GLU A 72 3.51 -11.08 -6.21
C GLU A 72 2.10 -11.60 -6.53
N MET A 73 2.03 -12.69 -7.30
CA MET A 73 0.81 -13.46 -7.49
C MET A 73 0.46 -14.16 -6.18
N LEU A 74 -0.81 -14.08 -5.77
CA LEU A 74 -1.38 -14.85 -4.66
C LEU A 74 -1.55 -16.31 -5.06
#